data_AF-A0A382CNL0-F1
#
_entry.id   AF-A0A382CNL0-F1
#
_cell.length_a   1.000
_cell.length_b   1.000
_cell.length_c   1.000
_cell.angle_alpha   90.00
_cell.angle_beta   90.00
_cell.angle_gamma   90.00
#
_symmetry.space_group_name_H-M   'P 1'
#
loop_
_entity.id
_entity.type
_entity.pdbx_description
1 polymer ?
#
loop_
_entity_poly.entity_id
_entity_poly.type
_entity_poly.pdbx_seq_one_letter_code
_entity_poly.pdbx_strand_id
1 'polypeptide(L)'
;MSGIAELLINLNFSITGSDINKTEITQKLMNSGARIFLGHNGSNVKDAEVLVYSSAISKDNAELIEAKKNKIPIVKRAEMLGAMIALKETSIGVSGTHGKTSTTSMIGALLSYAKMDPTLVVGGLVKNLDT
;
A
#
# COMPACT_ATOMS: atom_id res chain seq x y z
N MET A 1 -4.61 0.11 1.99
CA MET A 1 -3.98 0.51 0.71
C MET A 1 -2.73 1.33 0.97
N SER A 2 -2.77 2.26 1.92
CA SER A 2 -1.65 3.14 2.29
C SER A 2 -0.30 2.45 2.54
N GLY A 3 -0.24 1.38 3.33
CA GLY A 3 1.04 0.70 3.59
C GLY A 3 1.72 0.12 2.34
N ILE A 4 0.94 -0.36 1.37
CA ILE A 4 1.47 -0.81 0.06
C ILE A 4 2.01 0.40 -0.73
N ALA A 5 1.25 1.49 -0.76
CA ALA A 5 1.63 2.71 -1.45
C ALA A 5 2.93 3.31 -0.86
N GLU A 6 3.02 3.44 0.46
CA GLU A 6 4.20 3.95 1.17
C GLU A 6 5.45 3.12 0.88
N LEU A 7 5.33 1.80 0.90
CA LEU A 7 6.44 0.92 0.55
C LEU A 7 6.87 1.06 -0.92
N LEU A 8 5.93 1.16 -1.86
CA LEU A 8 6.28 1.34 -3.27
C LEU A 8 6.95 2.70 -3.54
N ILE A 9 6.53 3.76 -2.85
CA ILE A 9 7.20 5.07 -2.88
C ILE A 9 8.65 4.93 -2.40
N ASN A 10 8.90 4.22 -1.29
CA ASN A 10 10.25 3.98 -0.78
C ASN A 10 11.12 3.15 -1.72
N LEU A 11 10.49 2.35 -2.60
CA LEU A 11 11.15 1.62 -3.69
C LEU A 11 11.28 2.47 -4.97
N ASN A 12 11.03 3.78 -4.88
CA ASN A 12 11.12 4.77 -5.97
C ASN A 12 10.12 4.56 -7.11
N PHE A 13 8.98 3.89 -6.87
CA PHE A 13 7.89 3.86 -7.83
C PHE A 13 7.07 5.15 -7.81
N SER A 14 6.60 5.57 -8.98
CA SER A 14 5.65 6.67 -9.12
C SER A 14 4.27 6.21 -8.66
N ILE A 15 3.81 6.73 -7.52
CA ILE A 15 2.51 6.36 -6.96
C ILE A 15 1.47 7.45 -7.16
N THR A 16 0.34 7.05 -7.74
CA THR A 16 -0.90 7.82 -7.77
C THR A 16 -2.00 7.04 -7.05
N GLY A 17 -3.05 7.73 -6.61
CA GLY A 17 -4.18 7.08 -5.97
C GLY A 17 -5.39 7.98 -5.83
N SER A 18 -6.52 7.40 -5.46
CA SER A 18 -7.79 8.11 -5.30
C SER A 18 -8.49 7.65 -4.03
N ASP A 19 -9.09 8.58 -3.29
CA ASP A 19 -9.97 8.27 -2.18
C ASP A 19 -11.14 9.26 -2.14
N ILE A 20 -12.28 8.88 -1.55
CA ILE A 20 -13.45 9.73 -1.42
C ILE A 20 -13.15 10.90 -0.47
N ASN A 21 -12.39 10.62 0.60
CA ASN A 21 -12.14 11.58 1.66
C ASN A 21 -10.66 11.97 1.73
N LYS A 22 -10.42 13.26 1.99
CA LYS A 22 -9.11 13.69 2.47
C LYS A 22 -8.95 13.26 3.93
N THR A 23 -7.88 12.55 4.23
CA THR A 23 -7.57 12.02 5.56
C THR A 23 -6.11 12.31 5.91
N GLU A 24 -5.72 12.13 7.16
CA GLU A 24 -4.31 12.21 7.57
C GLU A 24 -3.43 11.23 6.79
N ILE A 25 -3.96 10.05 6.47
CA ILE A 25 -3.26 9.02 5.70
C ILE A 25 -3.01 9.50 4.26
N THR A 26 -4.02 10.06 3.59
CA THR A 26 -3.82 10.56 2.23
C THR A 26 -2.88 11.77 2.21
N GLN A 27 -2.93 12.62 3.25
CA GLN A 27 -1.98 13.71 3.39
C GLN A 27 -0.53 13.22 3.62
N LYS A 28 -0.33 12.20 4.47
CA LYS A 28 0.99 11.60 4.68
C LYS A 28 1.56 11.06 3.36
N LEU A 29 0.77 10.32 2.60
CA LEU A 29 1.20 9.79 1.29
C LEU A 29 1.54 10.90 0.30
N MET A 30 0.76 11.99 0.27
CA MET A 30 1.07 13.16 -0.55
C MET A 30 2.41 13.78 -0.15
N ASN A 31 2.67 13.92 1.15
CA ASN A 31 3.96 14.44 1.65
C ASN A 31 5.13 13.51 1.32
N SER A 32 4.87 12.20 1.23
CA SER A 32 5.86 11.20 0.77
C SER A 32 6.05 11.19 -0.76
N GLY A 33 5.31 12.00 -1.52
CA GLY A 33 5.49 12.14 -2.97
C GLY A 33 4.40 11.47 -3.82
N ALA A 34 3.37 10.88 -3.21
CA ALA A 34 2.24 10.34 -3.97
C ALA A 34 1.36 11.46 -4.53
N ARG A 35 0.81 11.27 -5.74
CA ARG A 35 -0.26 12.13 -6.24
C ARG A 35 -1.62 11.52 -5.89
N ILE A 36 -2.34 12.14 -4.96
CA ILE A 36 -3.67 11.65 -4.54
C ILE A 36 -4.79 12.54 -5.10
N PHE A 37 -5.77 11.90 -5.74
CA PHE A 37 -7.01 12.50 -6.23
C PHE A 37 -8.14 12.32 -5.21
N LEU A 38 -9.01 13.32 -5.09
CA LEU A 38 -10.23 13.21 -4.29
C LEU A 38 -11.42 12.86 -5.18
N GLY A 39 -12.15 11.83 -4.78
CA GLY A 39 -13.21 11.22 -5.58
C GLY A 39 -12.66 10.29 -6.67
N HIS A 40 -13.54 9.42 -7.17
CA HIS A 40 -13.19 8.44 -8.20
C HIS A 40 -13.55 8.95 -9.59
N ASN A 41 -12.58 8.98 -10.50
CA ASN A 41 -12.77 9.41 -11.88
C ASN A 41 -11.89 8.60 -12.82
N GLY A 42 -12.42 8.17 -13.97
CA GLY A 42 -11.64 7.38 -14.95
C GLY A 42 -10.37 8.09 -15.43
N SER A 43 -10.33 9.42 -15.44
CA SER A 43 -9.12 10.16 -15.80
C SER A 43 -7.95 9.97 -14.82
N ASN A 44 -8.21 9.56 -13.58
CA ASN A 44 -7.19 9.35 -12.55
C ASN A 44 -6.21 8.21 -12.89
N VAL A 45 -6.62 7.28 -13.78
CA VAL A 45 -5.82 6.09 -14.14
C VAL A 45 -5.14 6.18 -15.51
N LYS A 46 -5.26 7.31 -16.22
CA LYS A 46 -4.79 7.41 -17.61
C LYS A 46 -3.32 7.04 -17.82
N ASP A 47 -2.46 7.46 -16.90
CA ASP A 47 -1.00 7.26 -16.98
C ASP A 47 -0.54 6.07 -16.12
N ALA A 48 -1.46 5.27 -15.59
CA ALA A 48 -1.13 4.16 -14.70
C ALA A 48 -0.73 2.90 -15.49
N GLU A 49 0.40 2.31 -15.12
CA GLU A 49 0.87 1.02 -15.69
C GLU A 49 0.19 -0.18 -15.02
N VAL A 50 -0.28 -0.02 -13.78
CA VAL A 50 -1.03 -1.03 -13.04
C VAL A 50 -2.04 -0.34 -12.11
N LEU A 51 -3.25 -0.87 -12.03
CA LEU A 51 -4.27 -0.42 -11.08
C LEU A 51 -4.40 -1.44 -9.95
N VAL A 52 -4.16 -1.00 -8.71
CA VAL A 52 -4.37 -1.83 -7.52
C VAL A 52 -5.63 -1.37 -6.80
N TYR A 53 -6.56 -2.29 -6.54
CA TYR A 53 -7.82 -1.96 -5.89
C TYR A 53 -8.09 -2.82 -4.65
N SER A 54 -8.95 -2.30 -3.78
CA SER A 54 -9.38 -2.97 -2.56
C SER A 54 -10.74 -3.67 -2.77
N SER A 55 -11.03 -4.69 -1.97
CA SER A 55 -12.31 -5.40 -1.98
C SER A 55 -13.54 -4.52 -1.72
N ALA A 56 -13.36 -3.32 -1.15
CA ALA A 56 -14.44 -2.37 -0.90
C ALA A 56 -14.83 -1.53 -2.14
N ILE A 57 -14.05 -1.58 -3.23
CA ILE A 57 -14.34 -0.82 -4.45
C ILE A 57 -15.35 -1.59 -5.30
N SER A 58 -16.47 -0.94 -5.64
CA SER A 58 -17.50 -1.50 -6.53
C SER A 58 -16.93 -1.75 -7.93
N LYS A 59 -17.45 -2.77 -8.62
CA LYS A 59 -17.11 -3.07 -10.01
C LYS A 59 -17.49 -1.95 -10.99
N ASP A 60 -18.44 -1.09 -10.60
CA ASP A 60 -18.93 0.05 -11.37
C ASP A 60 -18.10 1.32 -11.15
N ASN A 61 -17.01 1.23 -10.38
CA ASN A 61 -16.10 2.35 -10.18
C ASN A 61 -15.50 2.80 -11.53
N ALA A 62 -15.56 4.11 -11.79
CA ALA A 62 -15.12 4.72 -13.04
C ALA A 62 -13.65 4.41 -13.39
N GLU A 63 -12.77 4.28 -12.39
CA GLU A 63 -11.35 3.96 -12.56
C GLU A 63 -11.15 2.50 -12.99
N LEU A 64 -11.93 1.57 -12.44
CA LEU A 64 -11.90 0.16 -12.86
C LEU A 64 -12.42 -0.01 -14.28
N ILE A 65 -13.48 0.71 -14.65
CA ILE A 65 -14.05 0.67 -16.00
C ILE A 65 -13.03 1.22 -17.01
N GLU A 66 -12.44 2.37 -16.72
CA GLU A 66 -11.47 3.02 -17.61
C GLU A 66 -10.17 2.21 -17.72
N ALA A 67 -9.67 1.62 -16.61
CA ALA A 67 -8.52 0.73 -16.63
C ALA A 67 -8.76 -0.48 -17.55
N LYS A 68 -9.93 -1.12 -17.48
CA LYS A 68 -10.28 -2.22 -18.38
C LYS A 68 -10.31 -1.79 -19.84
N LYS A 69 -10.92 -0.63 -20.12
CA LYS A 69 -11.01 -0.07 -21.48
C LYS A 69 -9.63 0.19 -22.08
N ASN A 70 -8.71 0.72 -21.27
CA ASN A 70 -7.33 1.01 -21.68
C ASN A 70 -6.37 -0.18 -21.53
N LYS A 71 -6.89 -1.37 -21.17
CA LYS A 71 -6.12 -2.61 -20.96
C LYS A 71 -5.01 -2.47 -19.90
N ILE A 72 -5.20 -1.57 -18.93
CA ILE A 72 -4.33 -1.44 -17.78
C ILE A 72 -4.53 -2.68 -16.89
N PRO A 73 -3.47 -3.43 -16.54
CA PRO A 73 -3.55 -4.56 -15.62
C PRO A 73 -4.18 -4.17 -14.28
N ILE A 74 -5.13 -4.97 -13.81
CA ILE A 74 -5.84 -4.73 -12.55
C ILE A 74 -5.48 -5.84 -11.56
N VAL A 75 -4.93 -5.43 -10.41
CA VAL A 75 -4.42 -6.34 -9.38
C VAL A 75 -5.18 -6.10 -8.08
N LYS A 76 -5.56 -7.17 -7.38
CA LYS A 76 -6.15 -7.02 -6.04
C LYS A 76 -5.06 -6.68 -5.03
N ARG A 77 -5.43 -5.91 -4.00
CA ARG A 77 -4.54 -5.59 -2.86
C ARG A 77 -3.74 -6.80 -2.32
N ALA A 78 -4.39 -7.96 -2.17
CA ALA A 78 -3.75 -9.15 -1.63
C ALA A 78 -2.70 -9.74 -2.58
N GLU A 79 -2.97 -9.72 -3.89
CA GLU A 79 -2.04 -10.17 -4.93
C GLU A 79 -0.84 -9.22 -4.98
N MET A 80 -1.08 -7.91 -4.88
CA MET A 80 0.00 -6.92 -4.84
C MET A 80 0.90 -7.14 -3.61
N LEU A 81 0.31 -7.36 -2.43
CA LEU A 81 1.09 -7.69 -1.23
C LEU A 81 1.93 -8.96 -1.43
N GLY A 82 1.37 -10.00 -2.05
CA GLY A 82 2.09 -11.22 -2.38
C GLY A 82 3.26 -10.98 -3.33
N ALA A 83 3.06 -10.18 -4.37
CA ALA A 83 4.12 -9.78 -5.30
C ALA A 83 5.25 -9.03 -4.58
N MET A 84 4.92 -8.16 -3.64
CA MET A 84 5.92 -7.41 -2.86
C MET A 84 6.73 -8.30 -1.91
N ILE A 85 6.10 -9.28 -1.28
CA ILE A 85 6.78 -10.29 -0.47
C ILE A 85 7.82 -11.04 -1.31
N ALA A 86 7.49 -11.36 -2.57
CA ALA A 86 8.39 -12.05 -3.48
C ALA A 86 9.58 -11.19 -3.97
N LEU A 87 9.52 -9.87 -3.83
CA LEU A 87 10.64 -8.97 -4.18
C LEU A 87 11.72 -8.91 -3.10
N LYS A 88 11.43 -9.32 -1.87
CA LYS A 88 12.38 -9.26 -0.75
C LYS A 88 13.06 -10.61 -0.59
N GLU A 89 14.38 -10.57 -0.38
CA GLU A 89 15.19 -11.77 -0.13
C GLU A 89 14.70 -12.55 1.10
N THR A 90 14.33 -11.83 2.15
CA THR A 90 13.75 -12.41 3.37
C THR A 90 12.43 -11.75 3.70
N SER A 91 11.40 -12.57 3.92
CA SER A 91 10.07 -12.12 4.32
C SER A 91 9.59 -12.90 5.53
N ILE A 92 9.07 -12.18 6.53
CA ILE A 92 8.55 -12.77 7.78
C ILE A 92 7.03 -12.60 7.82
N GLY A 93 6.29 -13.71 7.73
CA GLY A 93 4.84 -13.73 7.85
C GLY A 93 4.40 -14.06 9.27
N VAL A 94 3.63 -13.17 9.91
CA VAL A 94 3.06 -13.41 11.26
C VAL A 94 1.57 -13.71 11.16
N SER A 95 1.18 -14.93 11.50
CA SER A 95 -0.21 -15.42 11.48
C SER A 95 -0.68 -15.86 12.87
N GLY A 96 -2.00 -16.03 13.05
CA GLY A 96 -2.62 -16.47 14.30
C GLY A 96 -3.90 -15.71 14.64
N THR A 97 -4.73 -16.21 15.55
CA THR A 97 -5.98 -15.57 15.95
C THR A 97 -5.73 -14.26 16.70
N HIS A 98 -4.79 -14.29 17.66
CA HIS A 98 -4.39 -13.15 18.49
C HIS A 98 -2.88 -12.89 18.40
N GLY A 99 -2.42 -11.73 18.88
CA GLY A 99 -0.99 -11.41 19.01
C GLY A 99 -0.27 -10.97 17.73
N LYS A 100 -0.84 -11.17 16.53
CA LYS A 100 -0.21 -10.84 15.24
C LYS A 100 0.44 -9.45 15.22
N THR A 101 -0.34 -8.40 15.44
CA THR A 101 0.12 -6.99 15.37
C THR A 101 1.24 -6.72 16.38
N SER A 102 1.11 -7.22 17.60
CA SER A 102 2.12 -7.03 18.65
C SER A 102 3.42 -7.76 18.32
N THR A 103 3.32 -9.01 17.86
CA THR A 103 4.48 -9.81 17.45
C THR A 103 5.17 -9.21 16.23
N THR A 104 4.43 -8.78 15.21
CA THR A 104 5.01 -8.08 14.05
C THR A 104 5.75 -6.82 14.48
N SER A 105 5.18 -6.04 15.40
CA SER A 105 5.82 -4.81 15.91
C SER A 105 7.09 -5.11 16.70
N MET A 106 7.10 -6.14 17.54
CA MET A 106 8.30 -6.57 18.29
C MET A 106 9.42 -7.05 17.37
N ILE A 107 9.10 -7.85 16.34
CA ILE A 107 10.07 -8.29 15.33
C ILE A 107 10.66 -7.08 14.62
N GLY A 108 9.82 -6.13 14.20
CA GLY A 108 10.27 -4.90 13.56
C GLY A 108 11.21 -4.09 14.44
N ALA A 109 10.83 -3.83 15.69
CA ALA A 109 11.66 -3.08 16.63
C ALA A 109 13.03 -3.76 16.85
N LEU A 110 13.07 -5.08 16.96
CA LEU A 110 14.31 -5.83 17.15
C LEU A 110 15.23 -5.73 15.92
N LEU A 111 14.68 -5.88 14.71
CA LEU A 111 15.42 -5.76 13.46
C LEU A 111 15.92 -4.33 13.22
N SER A 112 15.11 -3.31 13.55
CA SER A 112 15.52 -1.90 13.51
C SER A 112 16.66 -1.62 14.50
N TYR A 113 16.55 -2.12 15.74
CA TYR A 113 17.61 -2.01 16.75
C TYR A 113 18.92 -2.67 16.29
N ALA A 114 18.81 -3.80 15.58
CA ALA A 114 19.93 -4.49 14.95
C ALA A 114 20.46 -3.78 13.67
N LYS A 115 19.92 -2.62 13.30
CA LYS A 115 20.26 -1.83 12.11
C LYS A 115 20.10 -2.59 10.79
N MET A 116 19.10 -3.48 10.73
CA MET A 116 18.77 -4.27 9.54
C MET A 116 17.73 -3.61 8.62
N ASP A 117 17.29 -2.39 8.95
CA ASP A 117 16.33 -1.58 8.18
C ASP A 117 15.10 -2.36 7.67
N PRO A 118 14.29 -2.95 8.58
CA PRO A 118 13.17 -3.78 8.19
C PRO A 118 12.03 -2.95 7.59
N THR A 119 11.44 -3.44 6.51
CA THR A 119 10.15 -2.94 6.04
C THR A 119 9.00 -3.60 6.81
N LEU A 120 8.16 -2.80 7.49
CA LEU A 120 6.99 -3.32 8.20
C LEU A 120 5.68 -3.06 7.47
N VAL A 121 4.86 -4.11 7.35
CA VAL A 121 3.47 -4.02 6.88
C VAL A 121 2.55 -4.53 7.99
N VAL A 122 1.84 -3.62 8.65
CA VAL A 122 0.98 -3.94 9.80
C VAL A 122 -0.41 -3.32 9.60
N GLY A 123 -1.44 -3.98 10.11
CA GLY A 123 -2.84 -3.55 9.99
C GLY A 123 -3.23 -2.30 10.80
N GLY A 124 -2.28 -1.44 11.17
CA GLY A 124 -2.45 -0.25 11.99
C GLY A 124 -1.15 0.56 12.14
N LEU A 125 -1.25 1.75 12.73
CA LEU A 125 -0.09 2.60 13.02
C LEU A 125 0.79 1.95 14.10
N VAL A 126 2.07 1.73 13.80
CA VAL A 126 3.07 1.35 14.80
C VAL A 126 3.63 2.63 15.39
N LYS A 127 3.26 2.95 16.63
CA LYS A 127 3.62 4.22 17.29
C LYS A 127 5.09 4.33 17.74
N ASN A 128 5.90 3.28 17.60
CA ASN A 128 7.21 3.19 18.26
C ASN A 128 8.39 3.01 17.28
N LEU A 129 8.23 3.34 16.00
CA LEU A 129 9.32 3.32 15.01
C LEU A 129 9.68 4.75 14.61
N ASP A 130 10.02 5.58 15.59
CA ASP A 130 10.64 6.90 15.38
C ASP A 130 12.16 6.76 15.56
N THR A 131 12.80 6.04 14.65
CA THR A 131 14.26 6.04 14.48
C THR A 131 14.61 6.48 13.08
#